data_AF-A0A2L2T3X2-F1
#
_entry.id   AF-A0A2L2T3X2-F1
#
_cell.length_a   1.000
_cell.length_b   1.000
_cell.length_c   1.000
_cell.angle_alpha   90.00
_cell.angle_beta   90.00
_cell.angle_gamma   90.00
#
_symmetry.space_group_name_H-M   'P 1'
#
loop_
_entity.id
_entity.type
_entity.pdbx_description
1 polymer ?
#
loop_
_entity_poly.entity_id
_entity_poly.type
_entity_poly.pdbx_seq_one_letter_code
_entity_poly.pdbx_strand_id
1 'polypeptide(L)'
;MPSLLQADMDPLAVVGLPTTTAITGLLEVGAAAIDILSDLNISPQHDTLVLNALLREVKECRSSVHAFYKTLNLIENGQIPIPTRAAWISLETLVATLTDTVLAFSRLSSLCCAVDEESTRSSPEDAAKHFEKRIKALCARIRWHNLSIAMMMTIVNCPGEKDAKNSRDELAHRVARLLTFNVGLAARLRHTARPGSGSSAAKTTVSITESPEITPVNVGHRAPASSWSTSSTSSSPYSGTLANLTTPKALSRIALPIELRELRDDFEYYTGAAPSQVGSCEFPTGGVLVGTPYNVTSAR
;
A
#
# COMPACT_ATOMS: atom_id res chain seq x y z
N MET A 1 -15.12 45.87 -3.67
CA MET A 1 -15.63 44.53 -4.00
C MET A 1 -14.46 43.55 -4.00
N PRO A 2 -14.10 42.92 -2.88
CA PRO A 2 -13.18 41.79 -2.89
C PRO A 2 -13.99 40.49 -2.78
N SER A 3 -13.92 39.65 -3.80
CA SER A 3 -14.59 38.35 -3.80
C SER A 3 -13.76 37.32 -3.04
N LEU A 4 -14.36 36.84 -1.96
CA LEU A 4 -14.08 35.63 -1.21
C LEU A 4 -13.91 34.41 -2.13
N LEU A 5 -12.69 33.88 -2.22
CA LEU A 5 -12.44 32.44 -2.40
C LEU A 5 -11.21 32.06 -1.57
N GLN A 6 -11.31 32.29 -0.26
CA GLN A 6 -10.51 31.55 0.71
C GLN A 6 -11.26 30.24 0.94
N ALA A 7 -10.92 29.23 0.15
CA ALA A 7 -11.39 27.88 0.36
C ALA A 7 -10.85 27.43 1.73
N ASP A 8 -11.78 27.29 2.65
CA ASP A 8 -11.63 26.70 3.97
C ASP A 8 -11.21 25.23 3.78
N MET A 9 -9.91 25.01 3.61
CA MET A 9 -9.31 23.68 3.53
C MET A 9 -9.18 23.17 4.96
N ASP A 10 -10.15 22.37 5.38
CA ASP A 10 -10.08 21.56 6.59
C ASP A 10 -8.75 20.76 6.58
N PRO A 11 -7.79 21.03 7.49
CA PRO A 11 -6.42 20.50 7.40
C PRO A 11 -6.29 19.00 7.74
N LEU A 12 -7.40 18.28 7.76
CA LEU A 12 -7.52 16.88 8.18
C LEU A 12 -8.35 16.01 7.21
N ALA A 13 -8.73 16.53 6.04
CA ALA A 13 -9.42 15.73 5.04
C ALA A 13 -8.49 14.61 4.54
N VAL A 14 -8.74 13.37 4.97
CA VAL A 14 -8.14 12.17 4.38
C VAL A 14 -8.62 12.13 2.93
N VAL A 15 -7.78 12.61 2.00
CA VAL A 15 -8.02 12.47 0.57
C VAL A 15 -7.68 11.02 0.22
N GLY A 16 -8.69 10.17 0.21
CA GLY A 16 -8.51 8.78 -0.19
C GLY A 16 -7.98 8.72 -1.63
N LEU A 17 -6.79 8.14 -1.81
CA LEU A 17 -6.16 8.02 -3.13
C LEU A 17 -6.68 6.76 -3.83
N PRO A 18 -7.36 6.85 -4.99
CA PRO A 18 -7.85 5.66 -5.69
C PRO A 18 -6.72 4.66 -5.97
N THR A 19 -6.99 3.37 -5.77
CA THR A 19 -5.95 2.32 -5.87
C THR A 19 -5.29 2.30 -7.25
N THR A 20 -6.07 2.51 -8.31
CA THR A 20 -5.52 2.60 -9.68
C THR A 20 -4.58 3.79 -9.83
N THR A 21 -4.94 4.97 -9.30
CA THR A 21 -4.10 6.17 -9.33
C THR A 21 -2.83 5.98 -8.51
N ALA A 22 -2.96 5.35 -7.35
CA ALA A 22 -1.83 5.02 -6.48
C ALA A 22 -0.81 4.10 -7.17
N ILE A 23 -1.29 3.05 -7.85
CA ILE A 23 -0.44 2.12 -8.60
C ILE A 23 0.24 2.84 -9.76
N THR A 24 -0.50 3.63 -10.55
CA THR A 24 0.08 4.43 -11.64
C THR A 24 1.17 5.36 -11.12
N GLY A 25 0.88 6.15 -10.08
CA GLY A 25 1.87 7.07 -9.52
C GLY A 25 3.09 6.37 -8.95
N LEU A 26 2.92 5.20 -8.32
CA LEU A 26 4.06 4.39 -7.88
C LEU A 26 4.96 3.97 -9.05
N LEU A 27 4.36 3.55 -10.18
CA LEU A 27 5.11 3.17 -11.37
C LEU A 27 5.88 4.34 -12.00
N GLU A 28 5.32 5.56 -11.94
CA GLU A 28 5.97 6.78 -12.42
C GLU A 28 7.08 7.25 -11.48
N VAL A 29 6.81 7.36 -10.17
CA VAL A 29 7.82 7.64 -9.14
C VAL A 29 8.97 6.65 -9.23
N GLY A 30 8.65 5.37 -9.41
CA GLY A 30 9.64 4.33 -9.58
C GLY A 30 10.49 4.49 -10.83
N ALA A 31 9.92 4.98 -11.94
CA ALA A 31 10.67 5.25 -13.17
C ALA A 31 11.62 6.44 -12.96
N ALA A 32 11.11 7.57 -12.47
CA ALA A 32 11.92 8.76 -12.19
C ALA A 32 13.06 8.46 -11.21
N ALA A 33 12.80 7.69 -10.15
CA ALA A 33 13.83 7.27 -9.21
C ALA A 33 14.89 6.35 -9.85
N ILE A 34 14.50 5.48 -10.78
CA ILE A 34 15.45 4.63 -11.52
C ILE A 34 16.39 5.47 -12.37
N ASP A 35 15.86 6.50 -13.03
CA ASP A 35 16.66 7.38 -13.90
C ASP A 35 17.70 8.15 -13.06
N ILE A 36 17.25 8.84 -11.99
CA ILE A 36 18.14 9.56 -11.06
C ILE A 36 19.22 8.63 -10.49
N LEU A 37 18.83 7.45 -9.99
CA LEU A 37 19.79 6.50 -9.40
C LEU A 37 20.74 5.89 -10.44
N SER A 38 20.33 5.80 -11.71
CA SER A 38 21.20 5.31 -12.79
C SER A 38 22.23 6.39 -13.16
N ASP A 39 21.83 7.66 -13.18
CA ASP A 39 22.70 8.79 -13.47
C ASP A 39 23.77 8.98 -12.37
N LEU A 40 23.37 8.84 -11.12
CA LEU A 40 24.30 8.87 -9.97
C LEU A 40 25.32 7.72 -9.95
N ASN A 41 25.15 6.73 -10.82
CA ASN A 41 25.94 5.49 -10.84
C ASN A 41 26.80 5.33 -12.10
N ILE A 42 27.01 6.41 -12.88
CA ILE A 42 27.66 6.36 -14.20
C ILE A 42 29.15 5.94 -14.17
N SER A 43 29.86 5.99 -13.02
CA SER A 43 31.25 5.51 -12.97
C SER A 43 31.45 4.21 -12.18
N PRO A 44 32.07 3.18 -12.77
CA PRO A 44 32.44 1.94 -12.08
C PRO A 44 33.56 2.11 -11.03
N GLN A 45 34.13 3.32 -10.90
CA GLN A 45 35.12 3.63 -9.86
C GLN A 45 34.52 4.19 -8.57
N HIS A 46 33.23 4.56 -8.56
CA HIS A 46 32.60 5.13 -7.37
C HIS A 46 32.22 4.06 -6.35
N ASP A 47 32.53 4.30 -5.06
CA ASP A 47 32.05 3.49 -3.94
C ASP A 47 30.57 3.80 -3.63
N THR A 48 29.69 3.54 -4.61
CA THR A 48 28.23 3.80 -4.56
C THR A 48 27.44 2.49 -4.46
N LEU A 49 28.01 1.46 -3.82
CA LEU A 49 27.37 0.14 -3.64
C LEU A 49 25.98 0.24 -3.01
N VAL A 50 25.77 1.22 -2.13
CA VAL A 50 24.48 1.44 -1.47
C VAL A 50 23.42 1.99 -2.44
N LEU A 51 23.80 2.83 -3.42
CA LEU A 51 22.91 3.32 -4.48
C LEU A 51 22.59 2.20 -5.48
N ASN A 52 23.57 1.38 -5.83
CA ASN A 52 23.37 0.19 -6.65
C ASN A 52 22.37 -0.80 -6.03
N ALA A 53 22.47 -1.02 -4.71
CA ALA A 53 21.52 -1.83 -3.99
C ALA A 53 20.11 -1.22 -4.07
N LEU A 54 19.97 0.09 -3.82
CA LEU A 54 18.68 0.76 -3.93
C LEU A 54 18.09 0.68 -5.34
N LEU A 55 18.87 0.96 -6.37
CA LEU A 55 18.46 0.88 -7.77
C LEU A 55 17.90 -0.50 -8.12
N ARG A 56 18.55 -1.58 -7.64
CA ARG A 56 18.07 -2.95 -7.84
C ARG A 56 16.72 -3.18 -7.16
N GLU A 57 16.59 -2.80 -5.89
CA GLU A 57 15.34 -2.99 -5.15
C GLU A 57 14.18 -2.20 -5.78
N VAL A 58 14.43 -0.98 -6.26
CA VAL A 58 13.43 -0.16 -6.94
C VAL A 58 13.01 -0.79 -8.26
N LYS A 59 13.96 -1.26 -9.08
CA LYS A 59 13.68 -1.98 -10.34
C LYS A 59 12.82 -3.22 -10.11
N GLU A 60 13.21 -4.05 -9.14
CA GLU A 60 12.49 -5.26 -8.79
C GLU A 60 11.09 -4.95 -8.27
N CYS A 61 10.96 -4.03 -7.31
CA CYS A 61 9.66 -3.67 -6.74
C CYS A 61 8.73 -3.03 -7.78
N ARG A 62 9.23 -2.15 -8.65
CA ARG A 62 8.44 -1.55 -9.73
C ARG A 62 7.91 -2.62 -10.68
N SER A 63 8.76 -3.57 -11.07
CA SER A 63 8.37 -4.71 -11.90
C SER A 63 7.28 -5.55 -11.24
N SER A 64 7.44 -5.87 -9.95
CA SER A 64 6.44 -6.60 -9.17
C SER A 64 5.12 -5.86 -9.03
N VAL A 65 5.12 -4.54 -8.82
CA VAL A 65 3.89 -3.73 -8.77
C VAL A 65 3.18 -3.75 -10.11
N HIS A 66 3.91 -3.62 -11.22
CA HIS A 66 3.32 -3.68 -12.56
C HIS A 66 2.71 -5.06 -12.86
N ALA A 67 3.42 -6.14 -12.52
CA ALA A 67 2.91 -7.51 -12.65
C ALA A 67 1.67 -7.74 -11.77
N PHE A 68 1.70 -7.24 -10.54
CA PHE A 68 0.58 -7.33 -9.61
C PHE A 68 -0.64 -6.54 -10.09
N TYR A 69 -0.45 -5.36 -10.69
CA TYR A 69 -1.54 -4.61 -11.30
C TYR A 69 -2.23 -5.40 -12.42
N LYS A 70 -1.45 -6.09 -13.27
CA LYS A 70 -2.02 -7.00 -14.27
C LYS A 70 -2.84 -8.12 -13.63
N THR A 71 -2.35 -8.73 -12.55
CA THR A 71 -3.11 -9.74 -11.81
C THR A 71 -4.37 -9.18 -11.17
N LEU A 72 -4.35 -7.97 -10.60
CA LEU A 72 -5.55 -7.32 -10.08
C LEU A 72 -6.60 -7.09 -11.19
N ASN A 73 -6.17 -6.69 -12.39
CA ASN A 73 -7.07 -6.58 -13.55
C ASN A 73 -7.63 -7.95 -13.98
N LEU A 74 -6.83 -9.03 -13.92
CA LEU A 74 -7.35 -10.38 -14.17
C LEU A 74 -8.38 -10.79 -13.12
N ILE A 75 -8.18 -10.43 -11.84
CA ILE A 75 -9.17 -10.68 -10.77
C ILE A 75 -10.46 -9.90 -11.06
N GLU A 76 -10.35 -8.63 -11.42
CA GLU A 76 -11.49 -7.76 -11.73
C GLU A 76 -12.33 -8.30 -12.90
N ASN A 77 -11.68 -8.90 -13.89
CA ASN A 77 -12.34 -9.53 -15.03
C ASN A 77 -12.72 -11.00 -14.81
N GLY A 78 -12.46 -11.57 -13.63
CA GLY A 78 -12.76 -12.98 -13.33
C GLY A 78 -11.92 -13.98 -14.13
N GLN A 79 -10.72 -13.60 -14.57
CA GLN A 79 -9.85 -14.34 -15.49
C GLN A 79 -8.65 -15.03 -14.80
N ILE A 80 -8.62 -15.07 -13.47
CA ILE A 80 -7.51 -15.74 -12.77
C ILE A 80 -7.65 -17.28 -12.81
N PRO A 81 -6.53 -18.03 -12.76
CA PRO A 81 -6.56 -19.49 -12.90
C PRO A 81 -7.36 -20.20 -11.81
N ILE A 82 -7.34 -19.69 -10.57
CA ILE A 82 -8.01 -20.31 -9.42
C ILE A 82 -8.82 -19.23 -8.67
N PRO A 83 -10.07 -18.94 -9.10
CA PRO A 83 -10.88 -17.85 -8.58
C PRO A 83 -11.08 -17.85 -7.06
N THR A 84 -11.22 -19.04 -6.46
CA THR A 84 -11.44 -19.20 -5.02
C THR A 84 -10.29 -18.64 -4.17
N ARG A 85 -9.08 -18.50 -4.72
CA ARG A 85 -7.93 -17.98 -4.00
C ARG A 85 -7.91 -16.47 -3.86
N ALA A 86 -8.67 -15.74 -4.67
CA ALA A 86 -8.86 -14.31 -4.45
C ALA A 86 -9.52 -14.03 -3.09
N ALA A 87 -10.33 -14.97 -2.57
CA ALA A 87 -10.94 -14.87 -1.25
C ALA A 87 -9.93 -15.00 -0.08
N TRP A 88 -8.70 -15.46 -0.35
CA TRP A 88 -7.68 -15.63 0.70
C TRP A 88 -6.93 -14.34 1.02
N ILE A 89 -7.11 -13.30 0.20
CA ILE A 89 -6.47 -12.00 0.39
C ILE A 89 -7.57 -11.00 0.75
N SER A 90 -7.52 -10.48 1.98
CA SER A 90 -8.44 -9.42 2.42
C SER A 90 -8.15 -8.09 1.71
N LEU A 91 -9.17 -7.26 1.53
CA LEU A 91 -8.97 -5.91 0.99
C LEU A 91 -8.10 -5.06 1.94
N GLU A 92 -8.19 -5.25 3.25
CA GLU A 92 -7.30 -4.60 4.22
C GLU A 92 -5.83 -4.95 3.99
N THR A 93 -5.52 -6.20 3.64
CA THR A 93 -4.16 -6.64 3.31
C THR A 93 -3.63 -5.93 2.06
N LEU A 94 -4.46 -5.83 1.02
CA LEU A 94 -4.15 -5.08 -0.20
C LEU A 94 -3.89 -3.61 0.12
N VAL A 95 -4.84 -2.95 0.80
CA VAL A 95 -4.80 -1.52 1.09
C VAL A 95 -3.62 -1.18 2.00
N ALA A 96 -3.39 -1.97 3.06
CA ALA A 96 -2.25 -1.75 3.95
C ALA A 96 -0.92 -1.84 3.19
N THR A 97 -0.77 -2.87 2.36
CA THR A 97 0.45 -3.10 1.58
C THR A 97 0.68 -1.98 0.57
N LEU A 98 -0.33 -1.64 -0.24
CA LEU A 98 -0.21 -0.58 -1.25
C LEU A 98 0.00 0.79 -0.62
N THR A 99 -0.70 1.11 0.47
CA THR A 99 -0.51 2.37 1.20
C THR A 99 0.93 2.49 1.70
N ASP A 100 1.45 1.46 2.38
CA ASP A 100 2.82 1.55 2.90
C ASP A 100 3.87 1.62 1.78
N THR A 101 3.60 0.97 0.64
CA THR A 101 4.45 1.02 -0.55
C THR A 101 4.45 2.40 -1.19
N VAL A 102 3.29 3.04 -1.36
CA VAL A 102 3.18 4.43 -1.86
C VAL A 102 3.96 5.37 -0.94
N LEU A 103 3.80 5.24 0.38
CA LEU A 103 4.56 6.04 1.35
C LEU A 103 6.07 5.76 1.32
N ALA A 104 6.48 4.55 0.95
CA ALA A 104 7.90 4.23 0.75
C ALA A 104 8.44 4.89 -0.53
N PHE A 105 7.68 4.87 -1.62
CA PHE A 105 8.08 5.47 -2.90
C PHE A 105 8.06 7.00 -2.86
N SER A 106 7.10 7.61 -2.16
CA SER A 106 7.13 9.06 -1.94
C SER A 106 8.36 9.49 -1.12
N ARG A 107 8.78 8.68 -0.13
CA ARG A 107 10.06 8.89 0.58
C ARG A 107 11.27 8.63 -0.32
N LEU A 108 11.21 7.66 -1.22
CA LEU A 108 12.24 7.39 -2.23
C LEU A 108 12.47 8.61 -3.10
N SER A 109 11.41 9.20 -3.66
CA SER A 109 11.49 10.40 -4.47
C SER A 109 12.24 11.52 -3.73
N SER A 110 11.79 11.86 -2.51
CA SER A 110 12.45 12.89 -1.69
C SER A 110 13.92 12.57 -1.35
N LEU A 111 14.27 11.28 -1.24
CA LEU A 111 15.64 10.85 -0.98
C LEU A 111 16.50 10.97 -2.23
N CYS A 112 15.98 10.57 -3.40
CA CYS A 112 16.66 10.69 -4.67
C CYS A 112 16.99 12.16 -4.97
N CYS A 113 16.03 13.09 -4.82
CA CYS A 113 16.29 14.52 -4.98
C CYS A 113 17.37 15.02 -4.02
N ALA A 114 17.31 14.64 -2.74
CA ALA A 114 18.31 15.07 -1.75
C ALA A 114 19.71 14.51 -2.03
N VAL A 115 19.81 13.26 -2.50
CA VAL A 115 21.09 12.65 -2.89
C VAL A 115 21.64 13.31 -4.15
N ASP A 116 20.78 13.57 -5.14
CA ASP A 116 21.16 14.23 -6.38
C ASP A 116 21.70 15.64 -6.12
N GLU A 117 20.96 16.46 -5.37
CA GLU A 117 21.41 17.80 -4.95
C GLU A 117 22.75 17.75 -4.21
N GLU A 118 22.93 16.84 -3.25
CA GLU A 118 24.19 16.74 -2.51
C GLU A 118 25.35 16.29 -3.42
N SER A 119 25.07 15.41 -4.40
CA SER A 119 26.08 14.97 -5.36
C SER A 119 26.56 16.11 -6.26
N THR A 120 25.68 17.07 -6.60
CA THR A 120 26.07 18.27 -7.37
C THR A 120 26.95 19.23 -6.57
N ARG A 121 26.80 19.26 -5.23
CA ARG A 121 27.62 20.10 -4.33
C ARG A 121 28.95 19.44 -3.97
N SER A 122 29.00 18.12 -3.98
CA SER A 122 30.15 17.32 -3.53
C SER A 122 30.54 16.27 -4.57
N SER A 123 30.32 14.99 -4.27
CA SER A 123 30.50 13.86 -5.17
C SER A 123 29.38 12.83 -4.92
N PRO A 124 29.06 11.96 -5.89
CA PRO A 124 28.10 10.86 -5.69
C PRO A 124 28.48 9.93 -4.54
N GLU A 125 29.77 9.74 -4.28
CA GLU A 125 30.29 8.91 -3.18
C GLU A 125 30.02 9.53 -1.81
N ASP A 126 30.29 10.83 -1.67
CA ASP A 126 30.09 11.55 -0.42
C ASP A 126 28.59 11.69 -0.10
N ALA A 127 27.77 11.96 -1.11
CA ALA A 127 26.32 11.94 -0.99
C ALA A 127 25.81 10.54 -0.58
N ALA A 128 26.31 9.48 -1.22
CA ALA A 128 25.94 8.11 -0.88
C ALA A 128 26.30 7.75 0.57
N LYS A 129 27.49 8.15 1.05
CA LYS A 129 27.93 7.98 2.44
C LYS A 129 27.06 8.80 3.41
N HIS A 130 26.76 10.05 3.08
CA HIS A 130 25.94 10.93 3.90
C HIS A 130 24.53 10.36 4.12
N PHE A 131 23.94 9.76 3.08
CA PHE A 131 22.59 9.21 3.13
C PHE A 131 22.52 7.69 3.37
N GLU A 132 23.66 7.01 3.58
CA GLU A 132 23.77 5.54 3.58
C GLU A 132 22.75 4.86 4.50
N LYS A 133 22.58 5.36 5.73
CA LYS A 133 21.64 4.80 6.70
C LYS A 133 20.19 4.91 6.23
N ARG A 134 19.82 6.04 5.61
CA ARG A 134 18.47 6.27 5.06
C ARG A 134 18.22 5.39 3.85
N ILE A 135 19.21 5.25 2.97
CA ILE A 135 19.15 4.37 1.80
C ILE A 135 18.97 2.91 2.24
N LYS A 136 19.81 2.40 3.15
CA LYS A 136 19.70 1.03 3.67
C LYS A 136 18.35 0.73 4.31
N ALA A 137 17.83 1.66 5.11
CA ALA A 137 16.50 1.53 5.73
C ALA A 137 15.40 1.46 4.67
N LEU A 138 15.50 2.28 3.62
CA LEU A 138 14.54 2.29 2.52
C LEU A 138 14.61 1.02 1.66
N CYS A 139 15.81 0.53 1.34
CA CYS A 139 16.00 -0.76 0.67
C CYS A 139 15.30 -1.89 1.43
N ALA A 140 15.50 -1.97 2.75
CA ALA A 140 14.88 -2.99 3.58
C ALA A 140 13.35 -2.91 3.56
N ARG A 141 12.80 -1.70 3.56
CA ARG A 141 11.35 -1.46 3.47
C ARG A 141 10.79 -1.82 2.08
N ILE A 142 11.47 -1.43 1.00
CA ILE A 142 11.08 -1.79 -0.37
C ILE A 142 11.10 -3.32 -0.58
N ARG A 143 12.15 -4.01 -0.10
CA ARG A 143 12.21 -5.49 -0.09
C ARG A 143 11.00 -6.11 0.59
N TRP A 144 10.60 -5.55 1.73
CA TRP A 144 9.44 -6.04 2.48
C TRP A 144 8.14 -5.91 1.68
N HIS A 145 7.95 -4.80 0.97
CA HIS A 145 6.82 -4.59 0.07
C HIS A 145 6.82 -5.55 -1.10
N ASN A 146 7.97 -5.66 -1.77
CA ASN A 146 8.15 -6.57 -2.90
C ASN A 146 7.77 -8.01 -2.54
N LEU A 147 8.20 -8.48 -1.37
CA LEU A 147 7.88 -9.81 -0.89
C LEU A 147 6.39 -10.00 -0.55
N SER A 148 5.74 -8.97 0.01
CA SER A 148 4.29 -9.02 0.29
C SER A 148 3.47 -9.09 -1.00
N ILE A 149 3.88 -8.35 -2.03
CA ILE A 149 3.29 -8.40 -3.37
C ILE A 149 3.52 -9.77 -4.01
N ALA A 150 4.75 -10.30 -3.93
CA ALA A 150 5.08 -11.63 -4.45
C ALA A 150 4.23 -12.73 -3.78
N MET A 151 3.96 -12.64 -2.48
CA MET A 151 3.08 -13.58 -1.78
C MET A 151 1.64 -13.50 -2.28
N MET A 152 1.10 -12.30 -2.48
CA MET A 152 -0.24 -12.13 -3.08
C MET A 152 -0.30 -12.76 -4.49
N MET A 153 0.75 -12.52 -5.30
CA MET A 153 0.88 -13.12 -6.63
C MET A 153 0.96 -14.65 -6.56
N THR A 154 1.73 -15.21 -5.63
CA THR A 154 1.84 -16.67 -5.42
C THR A 154 0.51 -17.28 -5.00
N ILE A 155 -0.22 -16.64 -4.08
CA ILE A 155 -1.55 -17.10 -3.67
C ILE A 155 -2.45 -17.22 -4.90
N VAL A 156 -2.50 -16.20 -5.74
CA VAL A 156 -3.43 -16.15 -6.89
C VAL A 156 -3.00 -17.06 -8.04
N ASN A 157 -1.71 -17.08 -8.38
CA ASN A 157 -1.24 -17.65 -9.65
C ASN A 157 -0.52 -19.02 -9.52
N CYS A 158 -0.05 -19.41 -8.33
CA CYS A 158 0.75 -20.63 -8.17
C CYS A 158 -0.09 -21.90 -8.40
N PRO A 159 0.35 -22.89 -9.18
CA PRO A 159 -0.39 -24.15 -9.30
C PRO A 159 -0.44 -24.94 -7.97
N GLY A 160 0.64 -24.89 -7.18
CA GLY A 160 0.77 -25.62 -5.93
C GLY A 160 -0.09 -25.03 -4.80
N GLU A 161 -1.00 -25.83 -4.25
CA GLU A 161 -1.85 -25.37 -3.13
C GLU A 161 -1.05 -25.18 -1.83
N LYS A 162 -0.04 -26.03 -1.59
CA LYS A 162 0.83 -25.94 -0.40
C LYS A 162 1.56 -24.59 -0.36
N ASP A 163 2.18 -24.19 -1.47
CA ASP A 163 2.94 -22.94 -1.56
C ASP A 163 2.03 -21.71 -1.45
N ALA A 164 0.81 -21.79 -1.99
CA ALA A 164 -0.20 -20.76 -1.84
C ALA A 164 -0.69 -20.62 -0.38
N LYS A 165 -0.91 -21.73 0.33
CA LYS A 165 -1.26 -21.72 1.77
C LYS A 165 -0.13 -21.16 2.63
N ASN A 166 1.11 -21.60 2.39
CA ASN A 166 2.28 -21.05 3.07
C ASN A 166 2.40 -19.53 2.83
N SER A 167 2.21 -19.09 1.58
CA SER A 167 2.24 -17.67 1.23
C SER A 167 1.14 -16.88 1.91
N ARG A 168 -0.08 -17.44 2.02
CA ARG A 168 -1.20 -16.84 2.76
C ARG A 168 -0.85 -16.63 4.23
N ASP A 169 -0.35 -17.67 4.88
CA ASP A 169 -0.04 -17.62 6.30
C ASP A 169 1.11 -16.63 6.56
N GLU A 170 2.18 -16.67 5.76
CA GLU A 170 3.29 -15.72 5.89
C GLU A 170 2.86 -14.28 5.60
N LEU A 171 2.01 -14.05 4.59
CA LEU A 171 1.46 -12.73 4.28
C LEU A 171 0.67 -12.15 5.47
N ALA A 172 -0.16 -12.97 6.14
CA ALA A 172 -0.91 -12.54 7.31
C ALA A 172 0.02 -12.07 8.44
N HIS A 173 1.09 -12.81 8.72
CA HIS A 173 2.10 -12.41 9.72
C HIS A 173 2.80 -11.09 9.33
N ARG A 174 3.10 -10.91 8.03
CA ARG A 174 3.77 -9.70 7.54
C ARG A 174 2.89 -8.47 7.67
N VAL A 175 1.62 -8.57 7.30
CA VAL A 175 0.66 -7.46 7.43
C VAL A 175 0.40 -7.14 8.89
N ALA A 176 0.26 -8.15 9.76
CA ALA A 176 0.13 -7.92 11.21
C ALA A 176 1.32 -7.14 11.77
N ARG A 177 2.55 -7.49 11.37
CA ARG A 177 3.76 -6.74 11.73
C ARG A 177 3.73 -5.31 11.20
N LEU A 178 3.39 -5.11 9.93
CA LEU A 178 3.26 -3.78 9.33
C LEU A 178 2.30 -2.90 10.14
N LEU A 179 1.10 -3.41 10.46
CA LEU A 179 0.09 -2.67 11.20
C LEU A 179 0.46 -2.44 12.67
N THR A 180 1.30 -3.29 13.25
CA THR A 180 1.86 -3.08 14.59
C THR A 180 2.82 -1.90 14.62
N PHE A 181 3.68 -1.76 13.60
CA PHE A 181 4.66 -0.67 13.53
C PHE A 181 4.10 0.61 12.93
N ASN A 182 3.03 0.54 12.13
CA ASN A 182 2.36 1.68 11.54
C ASN A 182 0.98 1.90 12.19
N VAL A 183 1.00 2.43 13.41
CA VAL A 183 -0.21 2.66 14.22
C VAL A 183 -1.17 3.65 13.54
N GLY A 184 -0.64 4.63 12.80
CA GLY A 184 -1.45 5.57 12.02
C GLY A 184 -2.25 4.86 10.93
N LEU A 185 -1.58 4.06 10.10
CA LEU A 185 -2.25 3.24 9.08
C LEU A 185 -3.26 2.28 9.71
N ALA A 186 -2.89 1.59 10.78
CA ALA A 186 -3.78 0.67 11.48
C ALA A 186 -5.02 1.38 12.04
N ALA A 187 -4.86 2.58 12.60
CA ALA A 187 -5.97 3.40 13.07
C ALA A 187 -6.87 3.82 11.90
N ARG A 188 -6.30 4.28 10.78
CA ARG A 188 -7.09 4.67 9.59
C ARG A 188 -7.88 3.51 9.00
N LEU A 189 -7.28 2.32 8.89
CA LEU A 189 -7.99 1.11 8.44
C LEU A 189 -9.17 0.74 9.35
N ARG A 190 -9.08 1.03 10.65
CA ARG A 190 -10.19 0.84 11.60
C ARG A 190 -11.21 1.99 11.59
N HIS A 191 -10.77 3.23 11.36
CA HIS A 191 -11.60 4.44 11.49
C HIS A 191 -12.34 4.83 10.22
N THR A 192 -11.86 4.45 9.03
CA THR A 192 -12.65 4.61 7.80
C THR A 192 -13.93 3.76 7.81
N ALA A 193 -14.07 2.83 8.77
CA ALA A 193 -15.29 2.06 9.08
C ALA A 193 -16.44 2.88 9.70
N ARG A 194 -16.21 4.15 10.07
CA ARG A 194 -17.23 4.97 10.74
C ARG A 194 -17.86 5.95 9.73
N PRO A 195 -19.11 5.74 9.29
CA PRO A 195 -19.81 6.75 8.51
C PRO A 195 -19.92 8.02 9.36
N GLY A 196 -19.81 9.17 8.68
CA GLY A 196 -19.59 10.49 9.27
C GLY A 196 -20.29 10.70 10.61
N SER A 197 -19.49 10.99 11.63
CA SER A 197 -19.97 11.73 12.79
C SER A 197 -20.24 13.15 12.30
N GLY A 198 -21.37 13.36 11.63
CA GLY A 198 -21.96 14.68 11.51
C GLY A 198 -22.03 15.24 12.92
N SER A 199 -21.30 16.33 13.15
CA SER A 199 -21.38 17.11 14.36
C SER A 199 -22.81 17.64 14.48
N SER A 200 -23.69 16.85 15.10
CA SER A 200 -24.94 17.40 15.64
C SER A 200 -24.58 17.95 17.02
N ALA A 201 -24.09 19.19 17.00
CA ALA A 201 -24.09 20.05 18.16
C ALA A 201 -25.55 20.30 18.56
N ALA A 202 -26.12 19.41 19.36
CA ALA A 202 -27.37 19.64 20.07
C ALA A 202 -27.11 19.47 21.58
N LYS A 203 -26.63 20.57 22.15
CA LYS A 203 -26.81 21.05 23.53
C LYS A 203 -27.67 20.11 24.40
N THR A 204 -27.02 19.24 25.18
CA THR A 204 -27.67 18.65 26.35
C THR A 204 -27.21 19.44 27.57
N THR A 205 -28.08 20.37 27.98
CA THR A 205 -27.99 21.06 29.27
C THR A 205 -28.00 20.04 30.40
N VAL A 206 -26.96 20.14 31.22
CA VAL A 206 -26.83 19.49 32.52
C VAL A 206 -27.95 20.02 33.43
N SER A 207 -28.78 19.12 33.95
CA SER A 207 -29.55 19.36 35.16
C SER A 207 -29.26 18.23 36.14
N ILE A 208 -28.49 18.58 37.15
CA ILE A 208 -28.23 17.85 38.39
C ILE A 208 -29.52 17.85 39.21
N THR A 209 -30.06 16.69 39.59
CA THR A 209 -30.75 16.52 40.90
C THR A 209 -30.89 15.04 41.29
N GLU A 210 -30.24 14.70 42.41
CA GLU A 210 -30.65 13.78 43.49
C GLU A 210 -30.98 12.29 43.24
N SER A 211 -30.19 11.45 43.92
CA SER A 211 -30.51 10.11 44.44
C SER A 211 -30.93 10.26 45.93
N PRO A 212 -31.43 9.25 46.67
CA PRO A 212 -31.68 7.84 46.35
C PRO A 212 -33.03 7.26 46.87
N GLU A 213 -33.49 6.11 46.36
CA GLU A 213 -34.32 5.20 47.16
C GLU A 213 -34.16 3.73 46.72
N ILE A 214 -34.11 2.83 47.71
CA ILE A 214 -33.78 1.40 47.62
C ILE A 214 -35.07 0.59 47.82
N THR A 215 -35.12 -0.61 47.20
CA THR A 215 -35.92 -1.85 47.49
C THR A 215 -36.93 -2.27 46.40
N PRO A 216 -37.37 -3.55 46.33
CA PRO A 216 -36.58 -4.78 46.23
C PRO A 216 -37.08 -5.76 45.12
N VAL A 217 -36.36 -6.87 45.00
CA VAL A 217 -36.51 -8.07 44.14
C VAL A 217 -37.96 -8.59 43.98
N ASN A 218 -38.36 -8.95 42.75
CA ASN A 218 -39.41 -9.95 42.52
C ASN A 218 -39.12 -10.85 41.30
N VAL A 219 -39.43 -12.13 41.45
CA VAL A 219 -39.04 -13.26 40.60
C VAL A 219 -40.17 -13.67 39.65
N GLY A 220 -39.84 -13.74 38.35
CA GLY A 220 -40.34 -14.75 37.40
C GLY A 220 -41.66 -14.48 36.66
N HIS A 221 -41.60 -14.36 35.32
CA HIS A 221 -42.32 -15.22 34.35
C HIS A 221 -42.09 -14.79 32.88
N ARG A 222 -41.66 -15.77 32.06
CA ARG A 222 -41.93 -16.07 30.63
C ARG A 222 -42.04 -14.93 29.57
N ALA A 223 -41.22 -15.06 28.52
CA ALA A 223 -41.17 -14.25 27.29
C ALA A 223 -42.50 -14.16 26.50
N PRO A 224 -42.68 -13.11 25.65
CA PRO A 224 -42.24 -13.24 24.25
C PRO A 224 -41.69 -11.95 23.58
N ALA A 225 -40.84 -12.19 22.57
CA ALA A 225 -40.56 -11.39 21.36
C ALA A 225 -40.45 -9.84 21.43
N SER A 226 -39.22 -9.35 21.28
CA SER A 226 -38.83 -8.25 20.37
C SER A 226 -37.30 -8.28 20.30
N SER A 227 -36.73 -8.94 19.28
CA SER A 227 -36.24 -8.25 18.08
C SER A 227 -35.88 -6.80 18.37
N TRP A 228 -34.63 -6.57 18.78
CA TRP A 228 -33.74 -5.55 18.22
C TRP A 228 -32.32 -6.05 18.43
N SER A 229 -31.88 -6.90 17.52
CA SER A 229 -30.46 -7.06 17.25
C SER A 229 -29.95 -5.72 16.74
N THR A 230 -29.46 -4.86 17.62
CA THR A 230 -28.68 -3.69 17.24
C THR A 230 -27.28 -4.16 16.86
N SER A 231 -27.18 -4.96 15.81
CA SER A 231 -25.92 -5.21 15.13
C SER A 231 -25.70 -4.07 14.14
N SER A 232 -25.38 -2.88 14.67
CA SER A 232 -24.68 -1.87 13.86
C SER A 232 -23.21 -2.29 13.80
N THR A 233 -22.93 -3.38 13.09
CA THR A 233 -21.58 -3.73 12.71
C THR A 233 -21.15 -2.65 11.72
N SER A 234 -20.38 -1.67 12.21
CA SER A 234 -19.69 -0.70 11.38
C SER A 234 -18.78 -1.46 10.41
N SER A 235 -19.27 -1.76 9.22
CA SER A 235 -18.48 -2.45 8.20
C SER A 235 -17.36 -1.52 7.77
N SER A 236 -16.11 -1.93 8.03
CA SER A 236 -14.93 -1.33 7.42
C SER A 236 -15.17 -1.12 5.92
N PRO A 237 -14.78 0.02 5.31
CA PRO A 237 -14.91 0.22 3.86
C PRO A 237 -14.01 -0.73 3.08
N TYR A 238 -13.10 -1.41 3.78
CA TYR A 238 -12.25 -2.48 3.28
C TYR A 238 -12.76 -3.86 3.72
N SER A 239 -14.02 -3.96 4.14
CA SER A 239 -14.65 -5.24 4.46
C SER A 239 -14.79 -6.07 3.18
N GLY A 240 -14.12 -7.22 3.16
CA GLY A 240 -14.16 -8.15 2.03
C GLY A 240 -12.77 -8.65 1.64
N THR A 241 -12.73 -9.24 0.45
CA THR A 241 -11.57 -9.93 -0.12
C THR A 241 -11.39 -9.53 -1.59
N LEU A 242 -10.28 -9.93 -2.21
CA LEU A 242 -10.10 -9.68 -3.64
C LEU A 242 -11.17 -10.35 -4.51
N ALA A 243 -11.84 -11.41 -4.01
CA ALA A 243 -12.97 -12.01 -4.72
C ALA A 243 -14.17 -11.06 -4.88
N ASN A 244 -14.23 -9.98 -4.10
CA ASN A 244 -15.27 -8.95 -4.23
C ASN A 244 -14.97 -7.95 -5.36
N LEU A 245 -13.82 -8.05 -6.03
CA LEU A 245 -13.41 -7.13 -7.10
C LEU A 245 -13.95 -7.49 -8.49
N THR A 246 -14.75 -8.54 -8.65
CA THR A 246 -15.18 -9.06 -9.96
C THR A 246 -16.19 -8.17 -10.72
N THR A 247 -16.28 -6.89 -10.38
CA THR A 247 -17.10 -5.92 -11.10
C THR A 247 -16.20 -4.94 -11.84
N PRO A 248 -16.55 -4.48 -13.05
CA PRO A 248 -15.74 -3.51 -13.78
C PRO A 248 -15.46 -2.26 -12.93
N LYS A 249 -14.19 -1.84 -12.90
CA LYS A 249 -13.70 -0.69 -12.14
C LYS A 249 -13.92 -0.79 -10.62
N ALA A 250 -13.98 -1.99 -10.05
CA ALA A 250 -13.95 -2.21 -8.61
C ALA A 250 -12.66 -1.68 -7.99
N LEU A 251 -11.51 -1.88 -8.66
CA LEU A 251 -10.22 -1.49 -8.09
C LEU A 251 -10.10 0.02 -7.90
N SER A 252 -10.59 0.82 -8.85
CA SER A 252 -10.55 2.28 -8.77
C SER A 252 -11.49 2.87 -7.71
N ARG A 253 -12.47 2.10 -7.22
CA ARG A 253 -13.36 2.51 -6.13
C ARG A 253 -12.74 2.34 -4.75
N ILE A 254 -11.67 1.56 -4.64
CA ILE A 254 -10.96 1.38 -3.38
C ILE A 254 -9.99 2.55 -3.21
N ALA A 255 -10.24 3.35 -2.18
CA ALA A 255 -9.39 4.48 -1.84
C ALA A 255 -8.38 4.09 -0.74
N LEU A 256 -7.10 4.33 -0.99
CA LEU A 256 -6.03 4.15 0.00
C LEU A 256 -6.09 5.27 1.03
N PRO A 257 -5.99 4.98 2.35
CA PRO A 257 -6.02 5.97 3.40
C PRO A 257 -4.66 6.67 3.52
N ILE A 258 -4.37 7.55 2.57
CA ILE A 258 -3.16 8.38 2.53
C ILE A 258 -3.56 9.80 2.88
N GLU A 259 -2.82 10.43 3.78
CA GLU A 259 -2.98 11.85 4.07
C GLU A 259 -2.06 12.66 3.15
N LEU A 260 -2.54 13.83 2.71
CA LEU A 260 -1.79 14.66 1.78
C LEU A 260 -0.37 14.98 2.29
N ARG A 261 -0.23 15.32 3.58
CA ARG A 261 1.06 15.60 4.23
C ARG A 261 2.05 14.42 4.27
N GLU A 262 1.59 13.20 4.02
CA GLU A 262 2.44 12.01 4.01
C GLU A 262 3.14 11.82 2.65
N LEU A 263 2.64 12.47 1.60
CA LEU A 263 3.23 12.52 0.27
C LEU A 263 4.22 13.69 0.20
N ARG A 264 5.50 13.37 0.01
CA ARG A 264 6.64 14.30 -0.06
C ARG A 264 7.04 14.68 -1.48
N ASP A 265 6.33 14.17 -2.47
CA ASP A 265 6.51 14.36 -3.90
C ASP A 265 5.43 15.28 -4.50
N ASP A 266 4.84 16.15 -3.66
CA ASP A 266 3.91 17.22 -4.03
C ASP A 266 2.76 16.80 -4.98
N PHE A 267 2.34 15.53 -4.91
CA PHE A 267 1.30 14.92 -5.75
C PHE A 267 1.59 14.85 -7.24
N GLU A 268 2.79 15.21 -7.70
CA GLU A 268 3.10 15.31 -9.13
C GLU A 268 2.71 14.03 -9.88
N TYR A 269 3.01 12.88 -9.27
CA TYR A 269 2.78 11.56 -9.84
C TYR A 269 1.40 10.94 -9.53
N TYR A 270 0.59 11.57 -8.67
CA TYR A 270 -0.71 11.03 -8.23
C TYR A 270 -1.91 11.81 -8.78
N THR A 271 -1.71 12.52 -9.88
CA THR A 271 -2.79 13.17 -10.62
C THR A 271 -3.45 12.15 -11.55
N GLY A 272 -4.78 12.17 -11.66
CA GLY A 272 -5.57 11.14 -12.38
C GLY A 272 -5.37 11.06 -13.91
N ALA A 273 -4.27 11.60 -14.45
CA ALA A 273 -3.92 11.44 -15.85
C ALA A 273 -3.33 10.04 -16.05
N ALA A 274 -4.01 9.22 -16.86
CA ALA A 274 -3.45 7.95 -17.31
C ALA A 274 -2.15 8.23 -18.08
N PRO A 275 -1.08 7.43 -17.90
CA PRO A 275 0.12 7.59 -18.71
C PRO A 275 -0.27 7.36 -20.17
N SER A 276 -0.02 8.37 -21.00
CA SER A 276 -0.03 8.19 -22.44
C SER A 276 1.00 7.11 -22.76
N GLN A 277 0.56 6.01 -23.37
CA GLN A 277 1.47 5.01 -23.90
C GLN A 277 2.45 5.68 -24.85
N VAL A 278 3.70 5.80 -24.42
CA VAL A 278 4.84 6.02 -25.31
C VAL A 278 5.84 4.93 -24.99
N GLY A 279 5.98 3.99 -25.95
CA GLY A 279 6.95 2.90 -25.88
C GLY A 279 6.31 1.53 -25.88
N SER A 280 5.97 1.03 -27.07
CA SER A 280 5.76 -0.40 -27.29
C SER A 280 7.08 -1.12 -26.99
N CYS A 281 7.16 -1.81 -25.85
CA CYS A 281 8.13 -2.87 -25.65
C CYS A 281 7.41 -4.20 -25.83
N GLU A 282 7.31 -4.63 -27.08
CA GLU A 282 7.13 -6.06 -27.38
C GLU A 282 8.34 -6.81 -26.81
N PHE A 283 8.09 -7.69 -25.85
CA PHE A 283 9.05 -8.71 -25.45
C PHE A 283 8.56 -10.08 -25.94
N PRO A 284 9.47 -10.93 -26.44
CA PRO A 284 9.11 -12.07 -27.26
C PRO A 284 8.37 -13.13 -26.44
N THR A 285 7.22 -13.54 -26.98
CA THR A 285 6.49 -14.74 -26.57
C THR A 285 7.32 -15.96 -26.99
N GLY A 286 8.08 -16.53 -26.07
CA GLY A 286 8.86 -17.75 -26.33
C GLY A 286 9.47 -18.29 -25.06
N GLY A 287 8.85 -19.32 -24.47
CA GLY A 287 9.39 -20.02 -23.31
C GLY A 287 10.54 -20.95 -23.70
N VAL A 288 11.56 -21.06 -22.84
CA VAL A 288 12.41 -22.26 -22.71
C VAL A 288 12.88 -22.40 -21.25
N LEU A 289 12.41 -23.48 -20.64
CA LEU A 289 13.02 -24.43 -19.69
C LEU A 289 14.15 -23.97 -18.74
N VAL A 290 13.82 -24.17 -17.47
CA VAL A 290 14.68 -24.54 -16.33
C VAL A 290 15.81 -25.50 -16.74
N GLY A 291 17.03 -25.18 -16.32
CA GLY A 291 18.10 -26.16 -16.12
C GLY A 291 19.51 -25.63 -16.35
N THR A 292 20.27 -25.40 -15.28
CA THR A 292 21.63 -25.94 -15.10
C THR A 292 22.13 -25.61 -13.68
N PRO A 293 22.72 -26.59 -12.96
CA PRO A 293 23.35 -26.35 -11.67
C PRO A 293 24.80 -25.92 -11.84
N TYR A 294 25.26 -25.17 -10.84
CA TYR A 294 26.64 -24.76 -10.58
C TYR A 294 27.68 -25.84 -10.90
N ASN A 295 28.65 -25.50 -11.74
CA ASN A 295 29.88 -26.28 -11.91
C ASN A 295 31.00 -25.53 -11.14
N VAL A 296 31.34 -26.05 -9.96
CA VAL A 296 32.48 -25.59 -9.18
C VAL A 296 33.71 -26.30 -9.74
N THR A 297 34.58 -25.53 -10.38
CA THR A 297 35.92 -25.95 -10.77
C THR A 297 36.73 -26.32 -9.52
N SER A 298 37.05 -27.61 -9.37
CA SER A 298 38.10 -28.07 -8.46
C SER A 298 39.41 -28.13 -9.23
N ALA A 299 40.39 -27.39 -8.74
CA ALA A 299 41.77 -27.41 -9.20
C ALA A 299 42.43 -28.78 -8.99
N ARG A 300 43.11 -29.26 -10.03
CA ARG A 300 44.43 -29.90 -9.94
C ARG A 300 45.12 -29.87 -11.29
#